data_AF-A0A7X7AUA0-F1
#
_entry.id   AF-A0A7X7AUA0-F1
#
_cell.length_a   1.000
_cell.length_b   1.000
_cell.length_c   1.000
_cell.angle_alpha   90.00
_cell.angle_beta   90.00
_cell.angle_gamma   90.00
#
_symmetry.space_group_name_H-M   'P 1'
#
loop_
_entity.id
_entity.type
_entity.pdbx_description
1 polymer ?
#
loop_
_entity_poly.entity_id
_entity_poly.type
_entity_poly.pdbx_seq_one_letter_code
_entity_poly.pdbx_strand_id
1 'polypeptide(L)' 'ANHHLPFGGVGNSGMGNYHGYESFLAFSNKRAVVNSPTWLDVPFKYVPFKHFGLMKKMM' A
#
# COMPACT_ATOMS: atom_id res chain seq x y z
N ALA A 1 -3.23 -29.80 -11.98
CA ALA A 1 -2.95 -28.35 -11.93
C ALA A 1 -3.19 -27.85 -10.51
N ASN A 2 -2.27 -27.09 -9.92
CA ASN A 2 -2.39 -26.60 -8.54
C ASN A 2 -3.02 -25.20 -8.53
N HIS A 3 -4.19 -25.07 -7.89
CA HIS A 3 -4.96 -23.82 -7.88
C HIS A 3 -4.36 -22.69 -7.04
N HIS A 4 -3.35 -22.97 -6.23
CA HIS A 4 -2.70 -21.98 -5.37
C HIS A 4 -1.39 -21.41 -5.95
N LEU A 5 -0.94 -21.91 -7.11
CA LEU A 5 0.27 -21.39 -7.74
C LEU A 5 -0.08 -20.41 -8.87
N PRO A 6 0.46 -19.18 -8.85
CA PRO A 6 0.31 -18.24 -9.95
C PRO A 6 0.93 -18.81 -11.23
N PHE A 7 0.24 -18.67 -12.35
CA PHE A 7 0.77 -18.95 -13.67
C PHE A 7 0.88 -17.65 -14.49
N GLY A 8 2.05 -17.42 -15.06
CA GLY A 8 2.33 -16.24 -15.88
C GLY A 8 3.76 -16.25 -16.41
N GLY A 9 4.07 -15.25 -17.24
CA GLY A 9 5.34 -15.14 -17.96
C GLY A 9 6.14 -13.90 -17.53
N VAL A 10 7.35 -13.78 -18.09
CA VAL A 10 8.23 -12.62 -17.95
C VAL A 10 8.93 -12.30 -19.28
N GLY A 11 9.06 -11.00 -19.60
CA GLY A 11 9.72 -10.54 -20.83
C GLY A 11 9.00 -11.01 -22.10
N ASN A 12 9.71 -11.70 -22.99
CA ASN A 12 9.15 -12.22 -24.25
C ASN A 12 8.06 -13.28 -24.04
N SER A 13 7.97 -13.88 -22.84
CA SER A 13 6.95 -14.88 -22.51
C SER A 13 5.65 -14.29 -21.95
N GLY A 14 5.57 -12.97 -21.76
CA GLY A 14 4.38 -12.26 -21.25
C GLY A 14 4.66 -11.46 -19.98
N MET A 15 3.60 -10.84 -19.42
CA MET A 15 3.64 -10.10 -18.16
C MET A 15 2.37 -10.32 -17.36
N GLY A 16 2.50 -10.32 -16.04
CA GLY A 16 1.41 -10.56 -15.12
C GLY A 16 1.15 -12.05 -14.94
N ASN A 17 0.38 -12.35 -13.90
CA ASN A 17 0.06 -13.70 -13.49
C ASN A 17 -1.46 -13.81 -13.27
N TYR A 18 -1.98 -15.02 -13.42
CA TYR A 18 -3.35 -15.36 -13.10
C TYR A 18 -3.35 -16.74 -12.42
N HIS A 19 -4.54 -17.32 -12.27
CA HIS A 19 -4.84 -18.58 -11.59
C HIS A 19 -5.28 -18.38 -10.13
N GLY A 20 -6.42 -19.00 -9.76
CA GLY A 20 -6.99 -18.88 -8.42
C GLY A 20 -7.25 -17.42 -8.02
N TYR A 21 -6.77 -17.03 -6.84
CA TYR A 21 -6.93 -15.66 -6.30
C TYR A 21 -6.22 -14.60 -7.16
N GLU A 22 -5.13 -14.95 -7.84
CA GLU A 22 -4.38 -14.01 -8.68
C GLU A 22 -5.20 -13.57 -9.90
N SER A 23 -6.11 -14.42 -10.41
CA SER A 23 -7.08 -14.01 -11.44
C SER A 23 -8.03 -12.93 -10.92
N PHE A 24 -8.54 -13.05 -9.69
CA PHE A 24 -9.40 -12.02 -9.10
C PHE A 24 -8.64 -10.70 -8.95
N LEU A 25 -7.39 -10.75 -8.50
CA LEU A 25 -6.53 -9.58 -8.40
C LEU A 25 -6.21 -8.95 -9.76
N ALA A 26 -5.97 -9.76 -10.80
CA ALA A 26 -5.66 -9.29 -12.15
C ALA A 26 -6.82 -8.53 -12.80
N PHE A 27 -8.08 -8.86 -12.46
CA PHE A 27 -9.28 -8.23 -13.01
C PHE A 27 -9.98 -7.28 -12.04
N SER A 28 -9.38 -6.99 -10.88
CA SER A 28 -9.93 -6.07 -9.88
C SER A 28 -9.03 -4.87 -9.65
N ASN A 29 -9.62 -3.74 -9.24
CA ASN A 29 -8.86 -2.57 -8.82
C ASN A 29 -8.71 -2.55 -7.29
N LYS A 30 -7.49 -2.73 -6.78
CA LYS A 30 -7.19 -2.56 -5.35
C LYS A 30 -7.23 -1.07 -4.99
N ARG A 31 -8.38 -0.59 -4.53
CA ARG A 31 -8.56 0.80 -4.09
C ARG A 31 -8.05 0.98 -2.65
N ALA A 32 -7.10 1.89 -2.47
CA ALA A 32 -6.66 2.31 -1.15
C ALA A 32 -7.72 3.19 -0.47
N VAL A 33 -8.02 2.91 0.81
CA VAL A 33 -8.91 3.70 1.66
C VAL A 33 -8.21 3.93 3.00
N VAL A 34 -8.13 5.20 3.42
CA VAL A 34 -7.60 5.57 4.74
C VAL A 34 -8.77 5.98 5.62
N ASN A 35 -8.89 5.34 6.78
CA ASN A 35 -9.83 5.72 7.82
C ASN A 35 -9.05 6.36 8.97
N SER A 36 -9.13 7.69 9.08
CA SER A 36 -8.44 8.47 10.12
C SER A 36 -9.47 8.94 11.15
N PRO A 37 -9.49 8.34 12.35
CA PRO A 37 -10.44 8.73 13.37
C PRO A 37 -9.99 10.04 14.05
N THR A 38 -10.94 10.89 14.46
CA THR A 38 -10.67 12.26 14.91
C THR A 38 -10.22 12.39 16.37
N TRP A 39 -10.28 11.32 17.16
CA TRP A 39 -9.98 11.35 18.60
C TRP A 39 -8.48 11.47 18.93
N LEU A 40 -7.60 11.05 18.01
CA LEU A 40 -6.15 11.14 18.18
C LEU A 40 -5.59 12.22 17.24
N ASP A 41 -5.80 13.49 17.59
CA ASP A 41 -5.22 14.59 16.84
C ASP A 41 -3.83 14.93 17.38
N VAL A 42 -2.80 14.65 16.58
CA VAL A 42 -1.42 14.91 16.98
C VAL A 42 -1.16 16.42 16.86
N PRO A 43 -0.89 17.16 17.96
CA PRO A 43 -0.70 18.61 17.92
C PRO A 43 0.51 19.05 17.07
N PHE A 44 1.41 18.11 16.74
CA PHE A 44 2.51 18.30 15.79
C PHE A 44 2.07 18.49 14.33
N LYS A 45 0.83 18.10 13.97
CA LYS A 45 0.27 18.25 12.62
C LYS A 45 0.07 19.73 12.22
N TYR A 46 -0.09 20.63 13.20
CA TYR A 46 -0.47 22.02 12.97
C TYR A 46 0.69 23.00 13.19
N VAL A 47 0.64 24.11 12.44
CA VAL A 47 1.55 25.25 12.60
C VAL A 47 1.19 26.10 13.84
N PRO A 48 2.14 26.83 14.45
CA PRO A 48 3.58 26.85 14.15
C PRO A 48 4.29 25.64 14.74
N PHE A 49 5.14 24.97 13.96
CA PHE A 49 5.87 23.76 14.35
C PHE A 49 6.99 24.04 15.39
N LYS A 50 6.60 24.42 16.60
CA LYS A 50 7.50 24.91 17.66
C LYS A 50 8.58 23.89 18.07
N HIS A 51 8.33 22.60 17.85
CA HIS A 51 9.23 21.50 18.22
C HIS A 51 9.92 20.84 17.02
N PHE A 52 9.82 21.39 15.81
CA PHE A 52 10.43 20.82 14.60
C PHE A 52 11.96 20.71 14.69
N GLY A 53 12.61 21.70 15.32
CA GLY A 53 14.06 21.67 15.55
C GLY A 53 14.51 20.56 16.50
N LEU A 54 13.66 20.19 17.48
CA LEU A 54 13.92 19.07 18.39
C LEU A 54 13.73 17.73 17.67
N MET A 55 12.70 17.61 16.82
CA MET A 55 12.41 16.42 16.00
C MET A 55 13.54 16.12 15.00
N LYS A 56 14.06 17.13 14.30
CA LYS A 56 15.18 16.96 13.35
C LYS A 56 16.45 16.42 14.03
N LYS A 57 16.60 16.60 15.33
CA LYS A 57 17.76 16.12 16.11
C LYS A 57 17.60 14.67 16.60
N MET A 58 16.37 14.15 16.64
CA MET A 58 16.09 12.76 17.04
C MET A 58 15.91 11.81 15.86
N MET A 59 15.68 12.34 14.65
CA MET A 59 15.57 11.60 13.40
C MET A 59 16.93 11.44 12.72
#